data_AF-A0A371D7Z1-F1
#
_entry.id   AF-A0A371D7Z1-F1
#
_cell.length_a   1.000
_cell.length_b   1.000
_cell.length_c   1.000
_cell.angle_alpha   90.00
_cell.angle_beta   90.00
_cell.angle_gamma   90.00
#
_symmetry.space_group_name_H-M   'P 1'
#
loop_
_entity.id
_entity.type
_entity.pdbx_description
1 polymer ?
#
loop_
_entity_poly.entity_id
_entity_poly.type
_entity_poly.pdbx_seq_one_letter_code
_entity_poly.pdbx_strand_id
1 'polypeptide(L)'
;MHHLGRFFALFVLLAGAVALPASDAVDGRTKKGLNLAAKAAKKLYLGTATNSEEWNDTTYYSILEDNAEFGQITAANVMKWFDTEPEPGVFTFQDGDVIANFVKKTGKKLRGHNCVWHNQLPDWVVNGTFTAPELAFVVERHCFELVHHYRGQVWDVINESLNDDGTFRSDIFFDTLNSTYIPIALRAARRADPHAKLYINDYNIEGTGAKATALKNLVKSLKRQGVPIDGVGIQSHLTVGQVPTTLRQNMEEFVALGIEVAITELDIRLLNTTANEEGLARQKADYETVISACNAVEKCVGVTLWDFTDKFSWIPTTPPNEGYPCPWDENYVKKPAYEGIIQGFQ
;
A
#
# COMPACT_ATOMS: atom_id res chain seq x y z
N MET A 1 60.71 -75.73 34.26
CA MET A 1 59.42 -75.29 34.83
C MET A 1 58.75 -74.35 33.85
N HIS A 2 57.44 -74.51 33.72
CA HIS A 2 56.49 -74.00 32.71
C HIS A 2 56.51 -72.50 32.35
N HIS A 3 56.20 -72.17 31.08
CA HIS A 3 54.94 -71.56 30.57
C HIS A 3 55.20 -70.87 29.21
N LEU A 4 54.66 -71.35 28.09
CA LEU A 4 53.40 -70.95 27.40
C LEU A 4 53.14 -69.43 27.24
N GLY A 5 52.97 -68.98 26.00
CA GLY A 5 52.29 -67.72 25.62
C GLY A 5 52.12 -67.65 24.09
N ARG A 6 51.09 -68.27 23.52
CA ARG A 6 49.77 -67.73 23.14
C ARG A 6 49.79 -66.72 21.96
N PHE A 7 49.23 -67.21 20.85
CA PHE A 7 48.68 -66.48 19.71
C PHE A 7 47.69 -65.38 20.13
N PHE A 8 47.77 -64.21 19.50
CA PHE A 8 46.61 -63.35 19.25
C PHE A 8 46.73 -62.75 17.84
N ALA A 9 45.85 -63.18 16.95
CA ALA A 9 45.63 -62.57 15.65
C ALA A 9 44.74 -61.34 15.85
N LEU A 10 45.21 -60.18 15.39
CA LEU A 10 44.44 -58.94 15.41
C LEU A 10 43.60 -58.88 14.11
N PHE A 11 42.30 -59.12 14.22
CA PHE A 11 41.32 -58.79 13.18
C PHE A 11 41.08 -57.27 13.21
N VAL A 12 41.54 -56.56 12.18
CA VAL A 12 41.15 -55.16 11.96
C VAL A 12 39.87 -55.17 11.12
N LEU A 13 38.74 -54.84 11.74
CA LEU A 13 37.50 -54.50 11.03
C LEU A 13 37.69 -53.15 10.31
N LEU A 14 37.85 -53.16 8.99
CA LEU A 14 37.60 -51.98 8.16
C LEU A 14 36.08 -51.79 8.07
N ALA A 15 35.53 -50.85 8.83
CA ALA A 15 34.21 -50.30 8.55
C ALA A 15 34.33 -49.39 7.31
N GLY A 16 33.89 -49.89 6.15
CA GLY A 16 33.72 -49.08 4.96
C GLY A 16 32.61 -48.07 5.18
N ALA A 17 32.98 -46.82 5.42
CA ALA A 17 32.05 -45.70 5.34
C ALA A 17 31.70 -45.48 3.87
N VAL A 18 30.50 -45.85 3.48
CA VAL A 18 29.91 -45.44 2.20
C VAL A 18 29.67 -43.94 2.28
N ALA A 19 30.54 -43.15 1.67
CA ALA A 19 30.30 -41.74 1.46
C ALA A 19 29.17 -41.61 0.43
N LEU A 20 27.95 -41.33 0.92
CA LEU A 20 26.88 -40.82 0.07
C LEU A 20 27.32 -39.45 -0.47
N PRO A 21 27.07 -39.15 -1.76
CA PRO A 21 27.38 -37.84 -2.29
C PRO A 21 26.55 -36.82 -1.50
N ALA A 22 27.23 -35.83 -0.94
CA ALA A 22 26.57 -34.65 -0.42
C ALA A 22 25.77 -34.05 -1.57
N SER A 23 24.45 -34.19 -1.52
CA SER A 23 23.59 -33.34 -2.33
C SER A 23 23.89 -31.93 -1.86
N ASP A 24 24.50 -31.13 -2.72
CA ASP A 24 24.43 -29.68 -2.63
C ASP A 24 22.93 -29.31 -2.72
N ALA A 25 22.26 -29.39 -1.58
CA ALA A 25 21.00 -28.72 -1.35
C ALA A 25 21.33 -27.24 -1.45
N VAL A 26 21.16 -26.69 -2.64
CA VAL A 26 20.97 -25.28 -2.90
C VAL A 26 20.11 -24.75 -1.75
N ASP A 27 20.69 -23.86 -0.94
CA ASP A 27 20.05 -23.17 0.18
C ASP A 27 18.90 -22.33 -0.38
N GLY A 28 17.79 -23.00 -0.69
CA GLY A 28 16.52 -22.44 -1.10
C GLY A 28 15.85 -21.84 0.11
N ARG A 29 16.41 -20.73 0.63
CA ARG A 29 15.65 -19.82 1.48
C ARG A 29 14.59 -19.18 0.61
N THR A 30 13.47 -19.87 0.45
CA THR A 30 12.20 -19.19 0.22
C THR A 30 12.08 -18.13 1.31
N LYS A 31 12.19 -16.87 0.88
CA LYS A 31 12.11 -15.69 1.75
C LYS A 31 10.67 -15.67 2.27
N LYS A 32 10.45 -16.25 3.46
CA LYS A 32 9.11 -16.38 4.03
C LYS A 32 8.62 -15.00 4.45
N GLY A 33 7.63 -14.47 3.72
CA GLY A 33 6.93 -13.23 4.06
C GLY A 33 6.86 -12.28 2.86
N LEU A 34 5.70 -11.65 2.67
CA LEU A 34 5.45 -10.83 1.49
C LEU A 34 6.39 -9.61 1.40
N ASN A 35 6.65 -8.92 2.50
CA ASN A 35 7.60 -7.80 2.53
C ASN A 35 9.04 -8.27 2.28
N LEU A 36 9.47 -9.44 2.78
CA LEU A 36 10.81 -9.95 2.44
C LEU A 36 10.97 -10.22 0.93
N ALA A 37 9.91 -10.69 0.26
CA ALA A 37 9.89 -10.85 -1.20
C ALA A 37 9.99 -9.47 -1.90
N ALA A 38 9.25 -8.46 -1.44
CA ALA A 38 9.36 -7.11 -1.97
C ALA A 38 10.77 -6.51 -1.79
N LYS A 39 11.38 -6.65 -0.60
CA LYS A 39 12.76 -6.19 -0.34
C LYS A 39 13.78 -6.92 -1.21
N ALA A 40 13.58 -8.22 -1.45
CA ALA A 40 14.41 -9.00 -2.36
C ALA A 40 14.35 -8.51 -3.81
N ALA A 41 13.16 -8.09 -4.23
CA ALA A 41 12.89 -7.43 -5.51
C ALA A 41 13.33 -5.95 -5.54
N LYS A 42 14.11 -5.51 -4.55
CA LYS A 42 14.61 -4.13 -4.38
C LYS A 42 13.52 -3.07 -4.22
N LYS A 43 12.30 -3.47 -3.84
CA LYS A 43 11.25 -2.53 -3.46
C LYS A 43 11.49 -1.99 -2.06
N LEU A 44 10.91 -0.82 -1.76
CA LEU A 44 11.02 -0.21 -0.45
C LEU A 44 10.22 -0.99 0.60
N TYR A 45 9.06 -1.52 0.22
CA TYR A 45 8.14 -2.25 1.08
C TYR A 45 7.13 -3.10 0.29
N LEU A 46 6.59 -4.14 0.92
CA LEU A 46 5.15 -4.44 0.84
C LEU A 46 4.51 -3.95 2.15
N GLY A 47 3.36 -3.30 2.07
CA GLY A 47 2.62 -2.78 3.22
C GLY A 47 1.16 -3.21 3.23
N THR A 48 0.46 -2.75 4.25
CA THR A 48 -0.99 -2.93 4.39
C THR A 48 -1.62 -1.73 5.08
N ALA A 49 -2.86 -1.41 4.72
CA ALA A 49 -3.71 -0.51 5.50
C ALA A 49 -4.26 -1.25 6.74
N THR A 50 -4.66 -0.49 7.76
CA THR A 50 -5.31 -1.00 8.97
C THR A 50 -6.08 0.11 9.66
N ASN A 51 -7.02 -0.26 10.51
CA ASN A 51 -7.56 0.58 11.55
C ASN A 51 -7.24 0.01 12.94
N SER A 52 -6.98 0.88 13.91
CA SER A 52 -6.52 0.45 15.24
C SER A 52 -7.55 -0.37 16.03
N GLU A 53 -8.84 -0.27 15.72
CA GLU A 53 -9.90 -1.08 16.32
C GLU A 53 -9.79 -2.58 15.98
N GLU A 54 -9.13 -2.92 14.87
CA GLU A 54 -8.88 -4.30 14.43
C GLU A 54 -7.85 -5.00 15.35
N TRP A 55 -7.04 -4.23 16.07
CA TRP A 55 -5.87 -4.73 16.82
C TRP A 55 -6.22 -5.49 18.11
N ASN A 56 -7.49 -5.48 18.51
CA ASN A 56 -7.99 -6.34 19.59
C ASN A 56 -8.03 -7.82 19.17
N ASP A 57 -8.04 -8.10 17.86
CA ASP A 57 -7.82 -9.46 17.37
C ASP A 57 -6.31 -9.78 17.41
N THR A 58 -5.92 -10.64 18.36
CA THR A 58 -4.52 -10.98 18.59
C THR A 58 -3.86 -11.66 17.40
N THR A 59 -4.61 -12.41 16.59
CA THR A 59 -4.07 -13.07 15.41
C THR A 59 -3.79 -12.03 14.33
N TYR A 60 -4.75 -11.13 14.07
CA TYR A 60 -4.55 -9.98 13.18
C TYR A 60 -3.32 -9.17 13.57
N TYR A 61 -3.25 -8.74 14.84
CA TYR A 61 -2.16 -7.92 15.34
C TYR A 61 -0.79 -8.61 15.20
N SER A 62 -0.72 -9.93 15.46
CA SER A 62 0.53 -10.69 15.31
C SER A 62 1.04 -10.73 13.87
N ILE A 63 0.14 -10.84 12.89
CA ILE A 63 0.49 -10.84 11.45
C ILE A 63 0.86 -9.42 11.01
N LEU A 64 0.10 -8.42 11.44
CA LEU A 64 0.37 -7.00 11.18
C LEU A 64 1.75 -6.57 11.71
N GLU A 65 2.11 -7.01 12.93
CA GLU A 65 3.39 -6.69 13.56
C GLU A 65 4.58 -7.33 12.84
N ASP A 66 4.40 -8.48 12.19
CA ASP A 66 5.49 -9.20 11.52
C ASP A 66 6.11 -8.38 10.37
N ASN A 67 7.38 -7.99 10.55
CA ASN A 67 8.16 -7.26 9.55
C ASN A 67 8.48 -8.11 8.30
N ALA A 68 8.39 -9.43 8.40
CA ALA A 68 8.53 -10.29 7.24
C ALA A 68 7.33 -10.18 6.29
N GLU A 69 6.13 -9.95 6.83
CA GLU A 69 4.90 -9.79 6.05
C GLU A 69 4.70 -8.33 5.60
N PHE A 70 4.87 -7.36 6.49
CA PHE A 70 4.62 -5.94 6.17
C PHE A 70 5.75 -5.02 6.64
N GLY A 71 6.24 -4.17 5.74
CA GLY A 71 7.26 -3.15 5.98
C GLY A 71 6.73 -1.71 5.98
N GLN A 72 5.44 -1.52 5.73
CA GLN A 72 4.78 -0.21 5.68
C GLN A 72 3.32 -0.32 6.11
N ILE A 73 2.81 0.71 6.79
CA ILE A 73 1.42 0.82 7.26
C ILE A 73 0.77 2.09 6.73
N THR A 74 -0.48 1.98 6.31
CA THR A 74 -1.36 3.13 6.01
C THR A 74 -2.46 3.18 7.05
N ALA A 75 -2.70 4.35 7.66
CA ALA A 75 -3.88 4.54 8.49
C ALA A 75 -5.11 4.66 7.57
N ALA A 76 -6.03 3.70 7.61
CA ALA A 76 -7.15 3.67 6.66
C ALA A 76 -8.16 4.81 6.90
N ASN A 77 -8.40 5.20 8.16
CA ASN A 77 -9.38 6.25 8.49
C ASN A 77 -8.86 7.36 9.40
N VAL A 78 -8.22 7.03 10.52
CA VAL A 78 -7.92 7.96 11.62
C VAL A 78 -6.95 9.13 11.31
N MET A 79 -6.48 9.24 10.07
CA MET A 79 -5.69 10.39 9.57
C MET A 79 -6.42 11.23 8.50
N LYS A 80 -7.68 10.91 8.19
CA LYS A 80 -8.53 11.70 7.29
C LYS A 80 -9.04 12.96 8.00
N TRP A 81 -9.59 13.90 7.22
CA TRP A 81 -9.99 15.22 7.73
C TRP A 81 -11.01 15.13 8.86
N PHE A 82 -12.05 14.30 8.68
CA PHE A 82 -13.10 14.10 9.70
C PHE A 82 -12.54 13.80 11.10
N ASP A 83 -11.54 12.91 11.19
CA ASP A 83 -10.96 12.46 12.46
C ASP A 83 -9.88 13.40 13.01
N THR A 84 -9.24 14.18 12.14
CA THR A 84 -8.07 14.99 12.51
C THR A 84 -8.40 16.44 12.78
N GLU A 85 -9.51 16.95 12.26
CA GLU A 85 -9.94 18.32 12.49
C GLU A 85 -11.48 18.45 12.61
N PRO A 86 -12.07 17.90 13.68
CA PRO A 86 -13.53 17.83 13.85
C PRO A 86 -14.20 19.21 14.01
N GLU A 87 -13.47 20.23 14.46
CA GLU A 87 -13.93 21.62 14.55
C GLU A 87 -12.90 22.56 13.91
N PRO A 88 -13.31 23.74 13.39
CA PRO A 88 -12.38 24.65 12.71
C PRO A 88 -11.21 25.05 13.62
N GLY A 89 -9.99 24.66 13.25
CA GLY A 89 -8.78 25.01 14.03
C GLY A 89 -8.46 24.06 15.19
N VAL A 90 -9.30 23.07 15.48
CA VAL A 90 -9.11 22.14 16.59
C VAL A 90 -8.66 20.80 16.04
N PHE A 91 -7.40 20.45 16.28
CA PHE A 91 -6.83 19.20 15.80
C PHE A 91 -6.81 18.10 16.86
N THR A 92 -7.16 16.90 16.42
CA THR A 92 -7.10 15.66 17.20
C THR A 92 -6.19 14.67 16.47
N PHE A 93 -5.10 14.27 17.13
CA PHE A 93 -4.11 13.35 16.55
C PHE A 93 -3.97 12.04 17.34
N GLN A 94 -4.73 11.87 18.41
CA GLN A 94 -4.56 10.77 19.36
C GLN A 94 -4.68 9.41 18.68
N ASP A 95 -5.69 9.23 17.83
CA ASP A 95 -5.93 7.94 17.16
C ASP A 95 -4.92 7.67 16.04
N GLY A 96 -4.55 8.69 15.25
CA GLY A 96 -3.46 8.58 14.30
C GLY A 96 -2.09 8.33 14.96
N ASP A 97 -1.86 8.88 16.15
CA ASP A 97 -0.66 8.65 16.96
C ASP A 97 -0.54 7.20 17.42
N VAL A 98 -1.65 6.47 17.61
CA VAL A 98 -1.61 5.02 17.89
C VAL A 98 -0.89 4.29 16.75
N ILE A 99 -1.25 4.60 15.50
CA ILE A 99 -0.64 4.02 14.30
C ILE A 99 0.80 4.51 14.11
N ALA A 100 1.05 5.81 14.27
CA ALA A 100 2.40 6.36 14.16
C ALA A 100 3.37 5.75 15.20
N ASN A 101 2.90 5.52 16.43
CA ASN A 101 3.68 4.88 17.49
C ASN A 101 3.94 3.40 17.18
N PHE A 102 2.96 2.67 16.63
CA PHE A 102 3.18 1.29 16.16
C PHE A 102 4.25 1.22 15.07
N VAL A 103 4.19 2.11 14.07
CA VAL A 103 5.19 2.19 13.01
C VAL A 103 6.58 2.50 13.58
N LYS A 104 6.67 3.43 14.54
CA LYS A 104 7.92 3.76 15.23
C LYS A 104 8.48 2.58 16.02
N LYS A 105 7.62 1.82 16.73
CA LYS A 105 8.00 0.63 17.50
C LYS A 105 8.56 -0.48 16.60
N THR A 106 7.93 -0.68 15.44
CA THR A 106 8.24 -1.79 14.53
C THR A 106 9.31 -1.46 13.50
N GLY A 107 9.63 -0.17 13.31
CA GLY A 107 10.57 0.30 12.28
C GLY A 107 9.99 0.26 10.86
N LYS A 108 8.67 0.08 10.73
CA LYS A 108 7.96 0.12 9.45
C LYS A 108 7.95 1.57 8.90
N LYS A 109 7.50 1.74 7.66
CA LYS A 109 7.19 3.06 7.09
C LYS A 109 5.73 3.42 7.36
N LEU A 110 5.41 4.70 7.42
CA LEU A 110 4.03 5.19 7.43
C LEU A 110 3.75 5.93 6.11
N ARG A 111 2.58 5.64 5.52
CA ARG A 111 1.97 6.49 4.50
C ARG A 111 0.79 7.20 5.16
N GLY A 112 0.85 8.52 5.26
CA GLY A 112 -0.26 9.34 5.71
C GLY A 112 -1.31 9.44 4.61
N HIS A 113 -2.56 9.17 4.98
CA HIS A 113 -3.70 9.10 4.07
C HIS A 113 -4.92 9.67 4.79
N ASN A 114 -5.44 10.84 4.40
CA ASN A 114 -4.99 11.77 3.37
C ASN A 114 -5.29 13.22 3.80
N CYS A 115 -4.74 14.23 3.12
CA CYS A 115 -4.99 15.63 3.49
C CYS A 115 -6.27 16.23 2.90
N VAL A 116 -6.54 16.00 1.60
CA VAL A 116 -7.69 16.57 0.91
C VAL A 116 -8.38 15.49 0.07
N TRP A 117 -9.61 15.19 0.45
CA TRP A 117 -10.50 14.25 -0.24
C TRP A 117 -11.93 14.74 -0.14
N HIS A 118 -12.74 14.43 -1.14
CA HIS A 118 -14.16 14.84 -1.19
C HIS A 118 -15.04 14.10 -0.18
N ASN A 119 -14.55 13.00 0.40
CA ASN A 119 -15.27 12.15 1.35
C ASN A 119 -14.61 12.20 2.75
N GLN A 120 -15.36 11.79 3.77
CA GLN A 120 -14.93 11.86 5.19
C GLN A 120 -14.40 13.24 5.57
N LEU A 121 -15.18 14.26 5.23
CA LEU A 121 -14.99 15.65 5.66
C LEU A 121 -15.82 15.92 6.91
N PRO A 122 -15.33 16.77 7.84
CA PRO A 122 -16.13 17.19 8.99
C PRO A 122 -17.30 18.09 8.54
N ASP A 123 -18.40 18.05 9.29
CA ASP A 123 -19.66 18.74 8.94
C ASP A 123 -19.47 20.26 8.73
N TRP A 124 -18.54 20.89 9.44
CA TRP A 124 -18.27 22.33 9.31
C TRP A 124 -17.61 22.69 7.97
N VAL A 125 -16.90 21.74 7.34
CA VAL A 125 -16.40 21.90 5.97
C VAL A 125 -17.57 21.68 5.01
N VAL A 126 -18.24 20.53 5.07
CA VAL A 126 -19.32 20.15 4.13
C VAL A 126 -20.43 21.19 4.07
N ASN A 127 -20.86 21.71 5.23
CA ASN A 127 -21.97 22.66 5.34
C ASN A 127 -21.47 24.12 5.42
N GLY A 128 -20.17 24.35 5.34
CA GLY A 128 -19.59 25.68 5.43
C GLY A 128 -19.86 26.52 4.17
N THR A 129 -20.09 27.82 4.36
CA THR A 129 -20.09 28.79 3.26
C THR A 129 -18.77 29.53 3.27
N PHE A 130 -17.95 29.33 2.24
CA PHE A 130 -16.64 29.95 2.16
C PHE A 130 -16.50 30.83 0.92
N THR A 131 -15.83 31.97 1.07
CA THR A 131 -15.20 32.62 -0.07
C THR A 131 -13.94 31.86 -0.48
N ALA A 132 -13.46 32.06 -1.72
CA ALA A 132 -12.23 31.42 -2.19
C ALA A 132 -11.01 31.69 -1.28
N PRO A 133 -10.73 32.92 -0.80
CA PRO A 133 -9.63 33.13 0.14
C PRO A 133 -9.78 32.38 1.47
N GLU A 134 -11.00 32.25 1.99
CA GLU A 134 -11.26 31.54 3.25
C GLU A 134 -11.05 30.03 3.10
N LEU A 135 -11.60 29.41 2.05
CA LEU A 135 -11.40 27.97 1.82
C LEU A 135 -9.94 27.66 1.49
N ALA A 136 -9.26 28.54 0.75
CA ALA A 136 -7.83 28.40 0.48
C ALA A 136 -7.01 28.36 1.80
N PHE A 137 -7.31 29.25 2.74
CA PHE A 137 -6.67 29.26 4.06
C PHE A 137 -7.00 27.99 4.86
N VAL A 138 -8.25 27.52 4.82
CA VAL A 138 -8.68 26.29 5.49
C VAL A 138 -7.91 25.07 4.97
N VAL A 139 -7.85 24.88 3.65
CA VAL A 139 -7.09 23.78 3.02
C VAL A 139 -5.60 23.87 3.34
N GLU A 140 -5.04 25.08 3.26
CA GLU A 140 -3.64 25.33 3.57
C GLU A 140 -3.29 24.96 5.02
N ARG A 141 -4.09 25.43 5.98
CA ARG A 141 -3.87 25.17 7.40
C ARG A 141 -4.04 23.68 7.73
N HIS A 142 -5.13 23.06 7.27
CA HIS A 142 -5.39 21.64 7.53
C HIS A 142 -4.22 20.76 7.07
N CYS A 143 -3.83 20.91 5.80
CA CYS A 143 -2.75 20.14 5.21
C CYS A 143 -1.40 20.43 5.87
N PHE A 144 -1.12 21.69 6.24
CA PHE A 144 0.11 22.03 6.95
C PHE A 144 0.18 21.36 8.33
N GLU A 145 -0.83 21.53 9.18
CA GLU A 145 -0.82 21.03 10.56
C GLU A 145 -0.76 19.50 10.60
N LEU A 146 -1.53 18.83 9.75
CA LEU A 146 -1.55 17.37 9.65
C LEU A 146 -0.17 16.81 9.25
N VAL A 147 0.44 17.35 8.18
CA VAL A 147 1.77 16.91 7.71
C VAL A 147 2.86 17.30 8.71
N HIS A 148 2.74 18.45 9.37
CA HIS A 148 3.72 18.92 10.35
C HIS A 148 3.79 18.01 11.58
N HIS A 149 2.63 17.58 12.06
CA HIS A 149 2.52 16.67 13.20
C HIS A 149 3.19 15.32 12.89
N TYR A 150 2.86 14.69 11.75
CA TYR A 150 3.50 13.45 11.29
C TYR A 150 4.62 13.67 10.26
N ARG A 151 5.54 14.59 10.54
CA ARG A 151 6.72 14.81 9.68
C ARG A 151 7.58 13.56 9.53
N GLY A 152 8.30 13.49 8.42
CA GLY A 152 9.20 12.40 8.03
C GLY A 152 8.52 11.25 7.28
N GLN A 153 7.29 11.44 6.81
CA GLN A 153 6.45 10.40 6.20
C GLN A 153 6.18 10.67 4.72
N VAL A 154 5.56 9.68 4.06
CA VAL A 154 4.98 9.83 2.71
C VAL A 154 3.51 10.22 2.86
N TRP A 155 2.99 11.08 2.00
CA TRP A 155 1.63 11.61 2.12
C TRP A 155 0.85 11.53 0.82
N ASP A 156 -0.34 10.93 0.89
CA ASP A 156 -1.41 11.16 -0.08
C ASP A 156 -2.01 12.53 0.24
N VAL A 157 -1.54 13.56 -0.46
CA VAL A 157 -1.96 14.95 -0.21
C VAL A 157 -3.33 15.22 -0.83
N ILE A 158 -3.52 14.78 -2.07
CA ILE A 158 -4.78 14.87 -2.78
C ILE A 158 -5.27 13.47 -3.10
N ASN A 159 -6.52 13.17 -2.77
CA ASN A 159 -7.16 11.89 -3.08
C ASN A 159 -8.35 12.11 -4.03
N GLU A 160 -8.40 11.34 -5.13
CA GLU A 160 -9.58 11.18 -6.00
C GLU A 160 -10.20 12.46 -6.59
N SER A 161 -9.34 13.39 -6.99
CA SER A 161 -9.73 14.69 -7.56
C SER A 161 -10.43 14.63 -8.94
N LEU A 162 -10.45 13.46 -9.59
CA LEU A 162 -10.96 13.29 -10.95
C LEU A 162 -12.14 12.31 -11.01
N ASN A 163 -13.06 12.57 -11.94
CA ASN A 163 -14.09 11.62 -12.38
C ASN A 163 -13.49 10.60 -13.36
N ASP A 164 -14.22 9.53 -13.66
CA ASP A 164 -13.79 8.47 -14.59
C ASP A 164 -13.56 8.96 -16.04
N ASP A 165 -14.26 10.03 -16.43
CA ASP A 165 -14.06 10.68 -17.74
C ASP A 165 -12.85 11.63 -17.78
N GLY A 166 -12.16 11.82 -16.66
CA GLY A 166 -11.00 12.70 -16.51
C GLY A 166 -11.32 14.17 -16.26
N THR A 167 -12.60 14.54 -16.11
CA THR A 167 -12.97 15.86 -15.57
C THR A 167 -12.67 15.94 -14.08
N PHE A 168 -12.54 17.15 -13.54
CA PHE A 168 -12.44 17.33 -12.08
C PHE A 168 -13.76 16.98 -11.41
N ARG A 169 -13.66 16.28 -10.27
CA ARG A 169 -14.80 15.99 -9.42
C ARG A 169 -15.36 17.29 -8.84
N SER A 170 -16.68 17.44 -8.88
CA SER A 170 -17.36 18.52 -8.17
C SER A 170 -17.46 18.15 -6.70
N ASP A 171 -16.94 19.03 -5.86
CA ASP A 171 -16.96 18.99 -4.41
C ASP A 171 -16.76 20.43 -3.90
N ILE A 172 -16.81 20.63 -2.57
CA ILE A 172 -16.66 21.96 -1.98
C ILE A 172 -15.34 22.65 -2.39
N PHE A 173 -14.26 21.89 -2.56
CA PHE A 173 -12.96 22.43 -2.94
C PHE A 173 -12.96 22.87 -4.38
N PHE A 174 -13.40 22.02 -5.31
CA PHE A 174 -13.42 22.36 -6.74
C PHE A 174 -14.46 23.44 -7.06
N ASP A 175 -15.63 23.40 -6.45
CA ASP A 175 -16.70 24.37 -6.73
C ASP A 175 -16.33 25.78 -6.25
N THR A 176 -15.52 25.88 -5.19
CA THR A 176 -15.10 27.16 -4.59
C THR A 176 -13.74 27.65 -5.11
N LEU A 177 -12.78 26.74 -5.32
CA LEU A 177 -11.38 27.05 -5.66
C LEU A 177 -10.98 26.61 -7.07
N ASN A 178 -11.86 25.91 -7.80
CA ASN A 178 -11.48 25.15 -9.00
C ASN A 178 -10.29 24.23 -8.66
N SER A 179 -9.44 23.88 -9.62
CA SER A 179 -8.25 23.04 -9.39
C SER A 179 -7.15 23.70 -8.54
N THR A 180 -7.33 24.93 -8.03
CA THR A 180 -6.27 25.64 -7.27
C THR A 180 -6.05 25.11 -5.86
N TYR A 181 -7.00 24.36 -5.28
CA TYR A 181 -6.80 23.70 -3.98
C TYR A 181 -5.65 22.68 -4.00
N ILE A 182 -5.42 22.04 -5.15
CA ILE A 182 -4.36 21.02 -5.35
C ILE A 182 -2.95 21.62 -5.10
N PRO A 183 -2.53 22.67 -5.83
CA PRO A 183 -1.24 23.29 -5.57
C PRO A 183 -1.16 24.02 -4.22
N ILE A 184 -2.29 24.45 -3.63
CA ILE A 184 -2.33 25.01 -2.26
C ILE A 184 -1.92 23.93 -1.25
N ALA A 185 -2.61 22.79 -1.25
CA ALA A 185 -2.33 21.69 -0.33
C ALA A 185 -0.91 21.12 -0.51
N LEU A 186 -0.48 20.86 -1.75
CA LEU A 186 0.88 20.36 -2.02
C LEU A 186 1.98 21.30 -1.52
N ARG A 187 1.81 22.62 -1.70
CA ARG A 187 2.76 23.61 -1.16
C ARG A 187 2.71 23.66 0.36
N ALA A 188 1.53 23.56 0.97
CA ALA A 188 1.38 23.50 2.41
C ALA A 188 2.09 22.29 3.01
N ALA A 189 1.85 21.10 2.47
CA ALA A 189 2.52 19.86 2.86
C ALA A 189 4.05 19.98 2.75
N ARG A 190 4.58 20.52 1.64
CA ARG A 190 6.03 20.71 1.49
C ARG A 190 6.62 21.69 2.51
N ARG A 191 5.89 22.75 2.87
CA ARG A 191 6.36 23.69 3.91
C ARG A 191 6.35 23.06 5.29
N ALA A 192 5.35 22.22 5.57
CA ALA A 192 5.24 21.48 6.82
C ALA A 192 6.38 20.47 6.99
N ASP A 193 6.73 19.77 5.90
CA ASP A 193 7.87 18.86 5.85
C ASP A 193 8.61 18.92 4.49
N PRO A 194 9.80 19.56 4.44
CA PRO A 194 10.62 19.62 3.24
C PRO A 194 11.11 18.26 2.72
N HIS A 195 11.05 17.20 3.52
CA HIS A 195 11.55 15.87 3.18
C HIS A 195 10.44 14.85 2.85
N ALA A 196 9.18 15.18 3.12
CA ALA A 196 8.06 14.32 2.78
C ALA A 196 8.00 14.04 1.27
N LYS A 197 7.53 12.83 0.92
CA LYS A 197 7.14 12.52 -0.45
C LYS A 197 5.66 12.81 -0.62
N LEU A 198 5.31 13.66 -1.59
CA LEU A 198 3.96 14.17 -1.78
C LEU A 198 3.31 13.53 -3.00
N TYR A 199 2.17 12.87 -2.77
CA TYR A 199 1.44 12.09 -3.76
C TYR A 199 0.08 12.70 -4.07
N ILE A 200 -0.35 12.51 -5.32
CA ILE A 200 -1.77 12.48 -5.69
C ILE A 200 -2.16 11.01 -5.86
N ASN A 201 -3.22 10.58 -5.20
CA ASN A 201 -3.67 9.18 -5.16
C ASN A 201 -5.07 9.07 -5.81
N ASP A 202 -5.29 8.07 -6.65
CA ASP A 202 -6.57 7.87 -7.35
C ASP A 202 -6.79 6.42 -7.80
N TYR A 203 -8.05 6.04 -8.01
CA TYR A 203 -8.47 4.76 -8.63
C TYR A 203 -8.79 4.92 -10.12
N ASN A 204 -8.97 3.80 -10.82
CA ASN A 204 -9.28 3.74 -12.26
C ASN A 204 -8.23 4.46 -13.13
N ILE A 205 -7.01 4.56 -12.62
CA ILE A 205 -5.84 5.09 -13.32
C ILE A 205 -4.79 4.00 -13.53
N GLU A 206 -5.12 2.73 -13.32
CA GLU A 206 -4.24 1.57 -13.47
C GLU A 206 -3.81 1.42 -14.93
N GLY A 207 -4.79 1.47 -15.84
CA GLY A 207 -4.58 1.40 -17.29
C GLY A 207 -4.52 2.77 -17.96
N THR A 208 -4.08 2.78 -19.23
CA THR A 208 -4.21 3.94 -20.11
C THR A 208 -5.69 4.28 -20.33
N GLY A 209 -6.07 5.55 -20.20
CA GLY A 209 -7.45 5.98 -20.37
C GLY A 209 -7.62 7.48 -20.15
N ALA A 210 -8.87 7.96 -20.19
CA ALA A 210 -9.18 9.39 -20.04
C ALA A 210 -8.73 9.92 -18.67
N LYS A 211 -9.11 9.25 -17.57
CA LYS A 211 -8.72 9.62 -16.21
C LYS A 211 -7.20 9.63 -16.00
N ALA A 212 -6.50 8.56 -16.39
CA ALA A 212 -5.04 8.50 -16.31
C ALA A 212 -4.36 9.60 -17.16
N THR A 213 -4.91 9.92 -18.33
CA THR A 213 -4.41 11.01 -19.19
C THR A 213 -4.61 12.38 -18.54
N ALA A 214 -5.77 12.62 -17.95
CA ALA A 214 -6.06 13.84 -17.20
C ALA A 214 -5.11 14.01 -16.01
N LEU A 215 -4.87 12.95 -15.24
CA LEU A 215 -3.92 13.00 -14.12
C LEU A 215 -2.48 13.27 -14.58
N LYS A 216 -2.02 12.64 -15.67
CA LYS A 216 -0.69 12.96 -16.26
C LYS A 216 -0.60 14.42 -16.70
N ASN A 217 -1.67 14.98 -17.27
CA ASN A 217 -1.72 16.39 -17.66
C ASN A 217 -1.70 17.33 -16.44
N LEU A 218 -2.39 16.97 -15.36
CA LEU A 218 -2.32 17.65 -14.09
C LEU A 218 -0.90 17.65 -13.54
N VAL A 219 -0.25 16.47 -13.42
CA VAL A 219 1.15 16.36 -12.96
C VAL A 219 2.08 17.24 -13.80
N LYS A 220 1.98 17.21 -15.14
CA LYS A 220 2.77 18.09 -16.02
C LYS A 220 2.53 19.57 -15.72
N SER A 221 1.28 19.97 -15.48
CA SER A 221 0.92 21.35 -15.13
C SER A 221 1.52 21.78 -13.81
N LEU A 222 1.42 20.95 -12.77
CA LEU A 222 1.98 21.19 -11.45
C LEU A 222 3.50 21.35 -11.51
N LYS A 223 4.19 20.47 -12.25
CA LYS A 223 5.65 20.56 -12.45
C LYS A 223 6.06 21.84 -13.17
N ARG A 224 5.33 22.27 -14.21
CA ARG A 224 5.60 23.56 -14.89
C ARG A 224 5.44 24.77 -13.96
N GLN A 225 4.54 24.68 -12.98
CA GLN A 225 4.29 25.73 -12.00
C GLN A 225 5.22 25.68 -10.77
N GLY A 226 6.20 24.76 -10.74
CA GLY A 226 7.09 24.57 -9.60
C GLY A 226 6.35 24.07 -8.34
N VAL A 227 5.20 23.43 -8.49
CA VAL A 227 4.47 22.82 -7.36
C VAL A 227 5.17 21.53 -6.96
N PRO A 228 5.44 21.30 -5.67
CA PRO A 228 6.12 20.10 -5.21
C PRO A 228 5.20 18.89 -5.32
N ILE A 229 5.55 17.94 -6.20
CA ILE A 229 4.90 16.64 -6.34
C ILE A 229 5.98 15.61 -6.62
N ASP A 230 5.98 14.52 -5.85
CA ASP A 230 7.00 13.48 -5.94
C ASP A 230 6.49 12.20 -6.56
N GLY A 231 5.20 11.90 -6.41
CA GLY A 231 4.64 10.63 -6.84
C GLY A 231 3.15 10.65 -7.19
N VAL A 232 2.73 9.55 -7.82
CA VAL A 232 1.31 9.21 -8.01
C VAL A 232 1.03 7.85 -7.37
N GLY A 233 -0.03 7.78 -6.58
CA GLY A 233 -0.54 6.56 -5.98
C GLY A 233 -1.61 5.97 -6.88
N ILE A 234 -1.46 4.69 -7.23
CA ILE A 234 -2.41 3.93 -8.05
C ILE A 234 -3.12 2.98 -7.10
N GLN A 235 -4.36 3.30 -6.72
CA GLN A 235 -5.10 2.57 -5.68
C GLN A 235 -5.14 1.07 -5.98
N SER A 236 -5.47 0.69 -7.23
CA SER A 236 -5.56 -0.70 -7.65
C SER A 236 -6.67 -1.49 -6.94
N HIS A 237 -7.83 -0.86 -6.73
CA HIS A 237 -9.09 -1.55 -6.43
C HIS A 237 -9.62 -2.24 -7.69
N LEU A 238 -9.37 -3.54 -7.79
CA LEU A 238 -9.58 -4.28 -9.04
C LEU A 238 -10.67 -5.34 -8.90
N THR A 239 -11.13 -5.81 -10.04
CA THR A 239 -12.04 -6.95 -10.16
C THR A 239 -11.27 -8.12 -10.76
N VAL A 240 -11.53 -9.33 -10.26
CA VAL A 240 -10.94 -10.55 -10.84
C VAL A 240 -11.19 -10.63 -12.35
N GLY A 241 -10.12 -10.87 -13.12
CA GLY A 241 -10.11 -10.94 -14.57
C GLY A 241 -10.15 -9.59 -15.30
N GLN A 242 -10.04 -8.47 -14.58
CA GLN A 242 -10.14 -7.12 -15.15
C GLN A 242 -8.88 -6.26 -14.92
N VAL A 243 -7.74 -6.88 -14.61
CA VAL A 243 -6.45 -6.15 -14.55
C VAL A 243 -6.15 -5.56 -15.94
N PRO A 244 -5.95 -4.24 -16.08
CA PRO A 244 -5.67 -3.64 -17.37
C PRO A 244 -4.35 -4.17 -17.97
N THR A 245 -4.39 -4.61 -19.22
CA THR A 245 -3.19 -5.07 -19.94
C THR A 245 -2.15 -3.97 -20.15
N THR A 246 -2.56 -2.70 -20.04
CA THR A 246 -1.69 -1.52 -20.15
C THR A 246 -1.15 -1.02 -18.80
N LEU A 247 -1.35 -1.76 -17.69
CA LEU A 247 -0.91 -1.37 -16.35
C LEU A 247 0.55 -0.92 -16.28
N ARG A 248 1.46 -1.77 -16.76
CA ARG A 248 2.90 -1.48 -16.77
C ARG A 248 3.24 -0.25 -17.62
N GLN A 249 2.71 -0.19 -18.85
CA GLN A 249 2.92 0.95 -19.74
C GLN A 249 2.48 2.25 -19.06
N ASN A 250 1.32 2.23 -18.42
CA ASN A 250 0.76 3.40 -17.78
C ASN A 250 1.60 3.86 -16.57
N MET A 251 2.15 2.93 -15.77
CA MET A 251 3.14 3.23 -14.73
C MET A 251 4.42 3.87 -15.31
N GLU A 252 4.96 3.32 -16.40
CA GLU A 252 6.13 3.86 -17.09
C GLU A 252 5.87 5.29 -17.60
N GLU A 253 4.66 5.58 -18.10
CA GLU A 253 4.26 6.92 -18.55
C GLU A 253 4.18 7.94 -17.39
N PHE A 254 3.73 7.56 -16.18
CA PHE A 254 3.82 8.43 -15.01
C PHE A 254 5.28 8.67 -14.59
N VAL A 255 6.10 7.61 -14.57
CA VAL A 255 7.52 7.68 -14.23
C VAL A 255 8.29 8.59 -15.20
N ALA A 256 7.93 8.57 -16.48
CA ALA A 256 8.50 9.44 -17.51
C ALA A 256 8.24 10.94 -17.25
N LEU A 257 7.25 11.29 -16.41
CA LEU A 257 7.05 12.66 -15.94
C LEU A 257 8.07 13.09 -14.87
N GLY A 258 8.97 12.19 -14.46
CA GLY A 258 10.00 12.45 -13.46
C GLY A 258 9.47 12.44 -12.03
N ILE A 259 8.48 11.59 -11.75
CA ILE A 259 7.94 11.26 -10.42
C ILE A 259 8.09 9.75 -10.18
N GLU A 260 7.88 9.31 -8.95
CA GLU A 260 7.75 7.89 -8.61
C GLU A 260 6.28 7.43 -8.65
N VAL A 261 6.04 6.12 -8.62
CA VAL A 261 4.70 5.55 -8.47
C VAL A 261 4.68 4.53 -7.34
N ALA A 262 3.51 4.31 -6.75
CA ALA A 262 3.28 3.24 -5.80
C ALA A 262 1.89 2.64 -6.02
N ILE A 263 1.74 1.35 -5.74
CA ILE A 263 0.41 0.77 -5.57
C ILE A 263 0.00 0.97 -4.11
N THR A 264 -1.17 1.55 -3.89
CA THR A 264 -1.50 2.17 -2.60
C THR A 264 -2.65 1.52 -1.84
N GLU A 265 -3.55 0.81 -2.52
CA GLU A 265 -4.79 0.28 -1.93
C GLU A 265 -5.20 -1.04 -2.61
N LEU A 266 -4.22 -1.92 -2.87
CA LEU A 266 -4.45 -3.12 -3.67
C LEU A 266 -5.42 -4.09 -2.99
N ASP A 267 -6.52 -4.36 -3.69
CA ASP A 267 -7.45 -5.43 -3.42
C ASP A 267 -8.04 -5.92 -4.77
N ILE A 268 -8.39 -7.21 -4.89
CA ILE A 268 -8.90 -7.76 -6.16
C ILE A 268 -10.14 -8.60 -5.89
N ARG A 269 -11.31 -7.99 -5.98
CA ARG A 269 -12.57 -8.61 -5.54
C ARG A 269 -13.14 -9.61 -6.53
N LEU A 270 -13.77 -10.65 -5.98
CA LEU A 270 -14.64 -11.52 -6.74
C LEU A 270 -16.02 -10.87 -6.83
N LEU A 271 -16.63 -10.89 -8.02
CA LEU A 271 -18.03 -10.50 -8.23
C LEU A 271 -18.98 -11.61 -7.78
N ASN A 272 -18.80 -12.12 -6.56
CA ASN A 272 -19.58 -13.21 -6.00
C ASN A 272 -19.61 -13.12 -4.46
N THR A 273 -20.74 -13.53 -3.87
CA THR A 273 -20.92 -13.68 -2.43
C THR A 273 -20.22 -14.91 -1.85
N THR A 274 -19.74 -15.82 -2.70
CA THR A 274 -18.95 -17.00 -2.26
C THR A 274 -17.68 -17.16 -3.08
N ALA A 275 -16.57 -17.41 -2.38
CA ALA A 275 -15.32 -17.81 -3.01
C ALA A 275 -15.49 -19.16 -3.72
N ASN A 276 -15.00 -19.26 -4.95
CA ASN A 276 -14.92 -20.51 -5.70
C ASN A 276 -13.50 -20.69 -6.25
N GLU A 277 -13.11 -21.96 -6.47
CA GLU A 277 -11.74 -22.33 -6.83
C GLU A 277 -11.24 -21.63 -8.10
N GLU A 278 -12.09 -21.51 -9.12
CA GLU A 278 -11.76 -20.84 -10.37
C GLU A 278 -11.52 -19.34 -10.18
N GLY A 279 -12.38 -18.68 -9.39
CA GLY A 279 -12.25 -17.27 -9.02
C GLY A 279 -10.97 -17.00 -8.24
N LEU A 280 -10.63 -17.85 -7.26
CA LEU A 280 -9.40 -17.75 -6.48
C LEU A 280 -8.14 -18.02 -7.33
N ALA A 281 -8.22 -18.93 -8.30
CA ALA A 281 -7.12 -19.19 -9.23
C ALA A 281 -6.87 -18.01 -10.17
N ARG A 282 -7.92 -17.35 -10.67
CA ARG A 282 -7.78 -16.11 -11.45
C ARG A 282 -7.29 -14.95 -10.60
N GLN A 283 -7.83 -14.79 -9.40
CA GLN A 283 -7.36 -13.79 -8.44
C GLN A 283 -5.86 -13.94 -8.17
N LYS A 284 -5.36 -15.17 -8.01
CA LYS A 284 -3.91 -15.42 -7.90
C LYS A 284 -3.15 -14.83 -9.09
N ALA A 285 -3.56 -15.13 -10.32
CA ALA A 285 -2.90 -14.64 -11.53
C ALA A 285 -2.98 -13.12 -11.67
N ASP A 286 -4.09 -12.51 -11.23
CA ASP A 286 -4.25 -11.06 -11.23
C ASP A 286 -3.31 -10.38 -10.23
N TYR A 287 -3.21 -10.89 -9.00
CA TYR A 287 -2.23 -10.41 -8.01
C TYR A 287 -0.81 -10.55 -8.55
N GLU A 288 -0.45 -11.71 -9.12
CA GLU A 288 0.86 -11.91 -9.76
C GLU A 288 1.13 -10.87 -10.86
N THR A 289 0.15 -10.60 -11.71
CA THR A 289 0.25 -9.61 -12.80
C THR A 289 0.49 -8.20 -12.28
N VAL A 290 -0.28 -7.78 -11.27
CA VAL A 290 -0.18 -6.43 -10.68
C VAL A 290 1.17 -6.24 -9.98
N ILE A 291 1.59 -7.22 -9.18
CA ILE A 291 2.88 -7.18 -8.49
C ILE A 291 4.04 -7.20 -9.48
N SER A 292 3.98 -8.04 -10.52
CA SER A 292 4.98 -8.10 -11.60
C SER A 292 5.12 -6.78 -12.36
N ALA A 293 3.99 -6.09 -12.60
CA ALA A 293 4.01 -4.78 -13.25
C ALA A 293 4.77 -3.74 -12.40
N CYS A 294 4.48 -3.66 -11.10
CA CYS A 294 5.27 -2.81 -10.21
C CYS A 294 6.74 -3.28 -10.13
N ASN A 295 6.98 -4.59 -10.09
CA ASN A 295 8.34 -5.14 -10.04
C ASN A 295 9.20 -4.69 -11.23
N ALA A 296 8.64 -4.76 -12.44
CA ALA A 296 9.29 -4.37 -13.68
C ALA A 296 9.58 -2.86 -13.83
N VAL A 297 8.90 -2.00 -13.07
CA VAL A 297 9.11 -0.55 -13.11
C VAL A 297 10.00 -0.11 -11.94
N GLU A 298 11.23 0.33 -12.23
CA GLU A 298 12.23 0.68 -11.21
C GLU A 298 11.72 1.74 -10.21
N LYS A 299 10.99 2.75 -10.70
CA LYS A 299 10.39 3.80 -9.86
C LYS A 299 9.00 3.46 -9.31
N CYS A 300 8.52 2.23 -9.48
CA CYS A 300 7.45 1.72 -8.63
C CYS A 300 8.05 1.27 -7.30
N VAL A 301 7.84 2.06 -6.25
CA VAL A 301 8.63 1.96 -5.01
C VAL A 301 8.11 0.92 -4.02
N GLY A 302 6.84 0.54 -4.12
CA GLY A 302 6.22 -0.41 -3.21
C GLY A 302 4.76 -0.65 -3.53
N VAL A 303 4.19 -1.63 -2.83
CA VAL A 303 2.78 -2.03 -2.95
C VAL A 303 2.18 -2.09 -1.55
N THR A 304 0.94 -1.63 -1.42
CA THR A 304 0.18 -1.62 -0.16
C THR A 304 -1.13 -2.35 -0.41
N LEU A 305 -1.48 -3.31 0.43
CA LEU A 305 -2.80 -3.96 0.41
C LEU A 305 -3.82 -3.12 1.19
N TRP A 306 -5.07 -3.02 0.72
CA TRP A 306 -6.12 -2.31 1.46
C TRP A 306 -6.79 -3.22 2.50
N ASP A 307 -6.08 -3.35 3.64
CA ASP A 307 -6.12 -4.49 4.55
C ASP A 307 -5.63 -5.81 3.90
N PHE A 308 -5.20 -6.77 4.71
CA PHE A 308 -4.62 -8.02 4.25
C PHE A 308 -5.54 -9.23 4.43
N THR A 309 -6.64 -9.11 5.19
CA THR A 309 -7.61 -10.21 5.42
C THR A 309 -9.02 -9.86 4.94
N ASP A 310 -9.70 -10.85 4.37
CA ASP A 310 -11.11 -10.74 4.00
C ASP A 310 -12.00 -10.38 5.22
N LYS A 311 -11.54 -10.63 6.45
CA LYS A 311 -12.27 -10.33 7.69
C LYS A 311 -12.57 -8.84 7.88
N PHE A 312 -11.62 -7.98 7.52
CA PHE A 312 -11.68 -6.53 7.76
C PHE A 312 -11.72 -5.71 6.46
N SER A 313 -11.83 -6.39 5.32
CA SER A 313 -12.00 -5.71 4.03
C SER A 313 -13.28 -4.87 4.00
N TRP A 314 -13.20 -3.70 3.38
CA TRP A 314 -14.33 -2.80 3.15
C TRP A 314 -15.34 -3.31 2.11
N ILE A 315 -14.93 -4.18 1.19
CA ILE A 315 -15.70 -4.55 -0.01
C ILE A 315 -17.07 -5.19 0.29
N PRO A 316 -17.22 -6.12 1.25
CA PRO A 316 -18.54 -6.69 1.55
C PRO A 316 -19.59 -5.66 1.98
N THR A 317 -19.16 -4.47 2.44
CA THR A 317 -20.09 -3.38 2.78
C THR A 317 -20.41 -2.49 1.58
N THR A 318 -19.48 -2.30 0.64
CA THR A 318 -19.64 -1.42 -0.52
C THR A 318 -18.70 -1.86 -1.64
N PRO A 319 -19.19 -2.55 -2.69
CA PRO A 319 -20.58 -2.94 -2.97
C PRO A 319 -21.02 -4.24 -2.26
N PRO A 320 -22.27 -4.31 -1.80
CA PRO A 320 -22.82 -5.57 -1.29
C PRO A 320 -22.87 -6.62 -2.40
N ASN A 321 -22.55 -7.88 -2.07
CA ASN A 321 -22.47 -9.06 -2.96
C ASN A 321 -21.14 -9.31 -3.68
N GLU A 322 -20.11 -8.55 -3.33
CA GLU A 322 -18.75 -8.78 -3.78
C GLU A 322 -17.87 -9.03 -2.57
N GLY A 323 -16.72 -9.68 -2.75
CA GLY A 323 -15.88 -9.99 -1.60
C GLY A 323 -14.65 -10.80 -1.92
N TYR A 324 -14.11 -11.36 -0.84
CA TYR A 324 -12.89 -12.14 -0.82
C TYR A 324 -11.69 -11.48 -1.51
N PRO A 325 -11.42 -10.17 -1.35
CA PRO A 325 -10.45 -9.50 -2.20
C PRO A 325 -9.01 -9.63 -1.73
N CYS A 326 -8.78 -10.08 -0.49
CA CYS A 326 -7.50 -10.04 0.19
C CYS A 326 -6.71 -11.36 0.05
N PRO A 327 -5.39 -11.36 0.32
CA PRO A 327 -4.57 -12.58 0.27
C PRO A 327 -4.71 -13.52 1.47
N TRP A 328 -5.39 -13.12 2.54
CA TRP A 328 -5.83 -13.99 3.64
C TRP A 328 -7.35 -14.04 3.70
N ASP A 329 -7.91 -15.21 4.03
CA ASP A 329 -9.33 -15.36 4.30
C ASP A 329 -9.71 -14.80 5.69
N GLU A 330 -10.99 -14.89 6.04
CA GLU A 330 -11.53 -14.39 7.30
C GLU A 330 -11.02 -15.13 8.56
N ASN A 331 -10.39 -16.29 8.37
CA ASN A 331 -9.79 -17.12 9.42
C ASN A 331 -8.26 -17.04 9.43
N TYR A 332 -7.68 -16.07 8.72
CA TYR A 332 -6.23 -15.86 8.59
C TYR A 332 -5.50 -17.01 7.90
N VAL A 333 -6.19 -17.79 7.07
CA VAL A 333 -5.57 -18.76 6.18
C VAL A 333 -5.15 -18.06 4.90
N LYS A 334 -3.89 -18.26 4.49
CA LYS A 334 -3.34 -17.72 3.23
C LYS A 334 -4.11 -18.30 2.05
N LYS A 335 -4.67 -17.43 1.20
CA LYS A 335 -5.34 -17.78 -0.06
C LYS A 335 -4.31 -17.92 -1.20
N PRO A 336 -4.70 -18.50 -2.36
CA PRO A 336 -3.82 -18.57 -3.53
C PRO A 336 -3.22 -17.22 -3.96
N ALA A 337 -3.92 -16.11 -3.72
CA ALA A 337 -3.44 -14.75 -3.95
C ALA A 337 -2.13 -14.42 -3.22
N TYR A 338 -1.91 -14.94 -2.01
CA TYR A 338 -0.64 -14.77 -1.29
C TYR A 338 0.54 -15.29 -2.12
N GLU A 339 0.39 -16.48 -2.72
CA GLU A 339 1.41 -17.07 -3.58
C GLU A 339 1.59 -16.27 -4.87
N GLY A 340 0.51 -15.74 -5.44
CA GLY A 340 0.60 -14.83 -6.60
C GLY A 340 1.44 -13.59 -6.30
N ILE A 341 1.30 -12.99 -5.11
CA ILE A 341 2.13 -11.86 -4.69
C ILE A 341 3.61 -12.25 -4.59
N ILE A 342 3.91 -13.40 -3.98
CA ILE A 342 5.29 -13.91 -3.91
C ILE A 342 5.89 -14.11 -5.31
N GLN A 343 5.12 -14.72 -6.21
CA GLN A 343 5.54 -15.00 -7.59
C GLN A 343 5.80 -13.70 -8.37
N GLY A 344 4.96 -12.67 -8.22
CA GLY A 344 5.17 -11.40 -8.94
C GLY A 344 6.42 -10.61 -8.52
N PHE A 345 6.99 -10.90 -7.34
CA PHE A 345 8.26 -10.31 -6.90
C PHE A 345 9.51 -11.10 -7.33
N GLN A 346 9.36 -12.31 -7.87
CA GLN A 346 10.47 -13.17 -8.30
C GLN A 346 10.89 -12.90 -9.74
#